data_AF-A0A2H9MPR8-F1
#
_entry.id   AF-A0A2H9MPR8-F1
#
_cell.length_a   1.000
_cell.length_b   1.000
_cell.length_c   1.000
_cell.angle_alpha   90.00
_cell.angle_beta   90.00
_cell.angle_gamma   90.00
#
_symmetry.space_group_name_H-M   'P 1'
#
loop_
_entity.id
_entity.type
_entity.pdbx_description
1 polymer ?
#
loop_
_entity_poly.entity_id
_entity_poly.type
_entity_poly.pdbx_seq_one_letter_code
_entity_poly.pdbx_strand_id
1 'polypeptide(L)'
;MSKALTAFANTEGGRIFIGVDDTGVVKGIEITNKLKSELQDIARNCDPPVYIDFDSIDNVLIVNVDEGINKPYRCTAGFFLRQGSNSQKLSTDEIRDFFNKEGKILFDEAINKEFSFKNGFDKAKFDTFLQKATISRVIPDKDILR
;
A
#
# COMPACT_ATOMS: atom_id res chain seq x y z
N MET A 1 15.04 8.05 -5.14
CA MET A 1 13.82 8.85 -5.39
C MET A 1 12.55 8.02 -5.33
N SER A 2 12.39 6.94 -6.09
CA SER A 2 11.15 6.13 -6.13
C SER A 2 10.57 5.73 -4.77
N LYS A 3 11.43 5.36 -3.80
CA LYS A 3 11.01 5.04 -2.41
C LYS A 3 10.31 6.22 -1.71
N ALA A 4 10.80 7.45 -1.94
CA ALA A 4 10.22 8.64 -1.36
C ALA A 4 8.88 8.96 -2.02
N LEU A 5 8.82 8.91 -3.36
CA LEU A 5 7.58 9.14 -4.11
C LEU A 5 6.46 8.20 -3.66
N THR A 6 6.75 6.90 -3.55
CA THR A 6 5.74 5.94 -3.09
C THR A 6 5.38 6.12 -1.62
N ALA A 7 6.34 6.47 -0.76
CA ALA A 7 6.07 6.78 0.64
C ALA A 7 5.13 7.99 0.80
N PHE A 8 5.34 9.06 0.03
CA PHE A 8 4.48 10.24 0.03
C PHE A 8 3.09 9.91 -0.53
N ALA A 9 3.01 9.24 -1.68
CA ALA A 9 1.73 8.83 -2.27
C ALA A 9 0.93 7.90 -1.35
N ASN A 10 1.59 7.04 -0.56
CA ASN A 10 0.92 6.18 0.41
C ASN A 10 0.49 6.87 1.72
N THR A 11 0.89 8.12 1.92
CA THR A 11 0.54 8.92 3.11
C THR A 11 -0.28 10.14 2.68
N GLU A 12 0.04 11.34 3.14
CA GLU A 12 -0.74 12.56 2.88
C GLU A 12 -0.20 13.35 1.67
N GLY A 13 0.61 12.71 0.81
CA GLY A 13 1.40 13.42 -0.18
C GLY A 13 2.45 14.32 0.47
N GLY A 14 2.99 15.28 -0.27
CA GLY A 14 3.92 16.26 0.28
C GLY A 14 4.88 16.85 -0.74
N ARG A 15 6.00 17.37 -0.24
CA ARG A 15 7.01 18.08 -1.03
C ARG A 15 8.40 17.51 -0.77
N ILE A 16 9.14 17.27 -1.85
CA ILE A 16 10.54 16.87 -1.82
C ILE A 16 11.38 18.02 -2.37
N PHE A 17 12.30 18.52 -1.56
CA PHE A 17 13.23 19.58 -1.94
C PHE A 17 14.54 18.94 -2.41
N ILE A 18 14.94 19.21 -3.66
CA ILE A 18 16.19 18.73 -4.23
C ILE A 18 17.13 19.93 -4.39
N GLY A 19 18.34 19.82 -3.83
CA GLY A 19 19.30 20.92 -3.71
C GLY A 19 19.40 21.53 -2.32
N VAL A 20 18.82 20.85 -1.31
CA VAL A 20 18.96 21.16 0.12
C VAL A 20 19.63 19.96 0.79
N ASP A 21 20.59 20.21 1.69
CA ASP A 21 21.20 19.14 2.48
C ASP A 21 20.37 18.80 3.74
N ASP A 22 20.75 17.73 4.44
CA ASP A 22 20.03 17.25 5.63
C ASP A 22 20.05 18.24 6.81
N THR A 23 20.91 19.27 6.76
CA THR A 23 20.95 20.35 7.76
C THR A 23 20.07 21.55 7.40
N GLY A 24 19.40 21.50 6.24
CA GLY A 24 18.55 22.57 5.74
C GLY A 24 19.30 23.65 4.98
N VAL A 25 20.60 23.45 4.68
CA VAL A 25 21.38 24.43 3.91
C VAL A 25 21.14 24.22 2.42
N VAL A 26 20.77 25.32 1.74
CA VAL A 26 20.57 25.33 0.29
C VAL A 26 21.93 25.24 -0.41
N LYS A 27 22.18 24.12 -1.08
CA LYS A 27 23.34 23.94 -1.98
C LYS A 27 23.03 24.37 -3.41
N GLY A 28 21.76 24.24 -3.80
CA GLY A 28 21.31 24.46 -5.16
C GLY A 28 21.70 23.33 -6.12
N ILE A 29 20.94 23.18 -7.19
CA ILE A 29 21.20 22.27 -8.31
C ILE A 29 20.90 22.99 -9.63
N GLU A 30 21.45 22.46 -10.72
CA GLU A 30 21.03 22.85 -12.06
C GLU A 30 19.71 22.17 -12.40
N ILE A 31 18.64 22.97 -12.52
CA ILE A 31 17.30 22.46 -12.85
C ILE A 31 17.16 22.34 -14.37
N THR A 32 17.38 21.15 -14.90
CA THR A 32 17.25 20.87 -16.34
C THR A 32 15.95 20.14 -16.67
N ASN A 33 15.50 20.25 -17.92
CA ASN A 33 14.37 19.46 -18.43
C ASN A 33 14.66 17.95 -18.39
N LYS A 34 15.93 17.57 -18.55
CA LYS A 34 16.36 16.17 -18.41
C LYS A 34 16.10 15.65 -16.99
N LEU A 35 16.50 16.41 -15.97
CA LEU A 35 16.23 16.04 -14.57
C LEU A 35 14.73 15.90 -14.29
N LYS A 36 13.91 16.84 -14.77
CA LYS A 36 12.45 16.77 -14.63
C LYS A 36 11.87 15.54 -15.33
N SER A 37 12.34 15.22 -16.54
CA SER A 37 11.93 14.03 -17.28
C SER A 37 12.29 12.74 -16.53
N GLU A 38 13.51 12.63 -16.01
CA GLU A 38 13.96 11.47 -15.24
C GLU A 38 13.09 11.26 -13.99
N LEU A 39 12.71 12.35 -13.29
CA LEU A 39 11.81 12.29 -12.14
C LEU A 39 10.39 11.83 -12.53
N GLN A 40 9.86 12.35 -13.64
CA GLN A 40 8.56 11.90 -14.18
C GLN A 40 8.60 10.42 -14.57
N ASP A 41 9.67 9.96 -15.20
CA ASP A 41 9.84 8.55 -15.57
C ASP A 41 9.88 7.66 -14.33
N ILE A 42 10.56 8.08 -13.26
CA ILE A 42 10.59 7.36 -11.99
C ILE A 42 9.18 7.28 -11.38
N ALA A 43 8.42 8.39 -11.39
CA ALA A 43 7.06 8.44 -10.86
C ALA A 43 6.09 7.56 -11.66
N ARG A 44 6.19 7.60 -12.99
CA ARG A 44 5.40 6.80 -13.92
C ARG A 44 5.67 5.29 -13.81
N ASN A 45 6.90 4.91 -13.46
CA ASN A 45 7.30 3.52 -13.26
C ASN A 45 6.93 2.95 -11.88
N CYS A 46 6.30 3.74 -11.01
CA CYS A 46 5.66 3.22 -9.81
C CYS A 46 4.33 2.52 -10.18
N ASP A 47 3.83 1.70 -9.26
CA ASP A 47 2.62 0.90 -9.46
C ASP A 47 1.67 1.10 -8.27
N PRO A 48 0.54 1.82 -8.43
CA PRO A 48 0.17 2.60 -9.60
C PRO A 48 1.14 3.77 -9.89
N PRO A 49 1.08 4.40 -11.09
CA PRO A 49 1.85 5.61 -11.38
C PRO A 49 1.58 6.69 -10.35
N VAL A 50 2.65 7.31 -9.84
CA VAL A 50 2.54 8.44 -8.90
C VAL A 50 2.45 9.73 -9.70
N TYR A 51 1.50 10.59 -9.36
CA TYR A 51 1.40 11.93 -9.95
C TYR A 51 2.32 12.89 -9.21
N ILE A 52 3.16 13.59 -9.97
CA ILE A 52 4.07 14.60 -9.44
C ILE A 52 4.02 15.86 -10.29
N ASP A 53 4.14 17.01 -9.62
CA ASP A 53 4.31 18.32 -10.22
C ASP A 53 5.62 18.97 -9.74
N PHE A 54 6.09 19.97 -10.48
CA PHE A 54 7.34 20.64 -10.18
C PHE A 54 7.15 22.13 -9.97
N ASP A 55 7.67 22.62 -8.85
CA ASP A 55 7.95 24.04 -8.62
C ASP A 55 9.45 24.26 -8.46
N SER A 56 9.89 25.50 -8.49
CA SER A 56 11.28 25.85 -8.21
C SER A 56 11.38 27.19 -7.52
N ILE A 57 12.31 27.29 -6.56
CA ILE A 57 12.70 28.55 -5.92
C ILE A 57 14.22 28.62 -6.04
N ASP A 58 14.71 29.66 -6.72
CA ASP A 58 16.11 29.81 -7.09
C ASP A 58 16.68 28.52 -7.73
N ASN A 59 17.70 27.92 -7.10
CA ASN A 59 18.34 26.70 -7.56
C ASN A 59 17.81 25.44 -6.83
N VAL A 60 16.64 25.50 -6.19
CA VAL A 60 16.02 24.36 -5.51
C VAL A 60 14.81 23.89 -6.31
N LEU A 61 14.82 22.60 -6.68
CA LEU A 61 13.69 21.95 -7.31
C LEU A 61 12.76 21.39 -6.23
N ILE A 62 11.48 21.74 -6.31
CA ILE A 62 10.44 21.25 -5.44
C ILE A 62 9.61 20.25 -6.23
N VAL A 63 9.58 19.00 -5.78
CA VAL A 63 8.72 17.96 -6.35
C VAL A 63 7.50 17.83 -5.45
N ASN A 64 6.35 18.28 -5.94
CA ASN A 64 5.06 18.08 -5.29
C ASN A 64 4.58 16.66 -5.61
N VAL A 65 4.22 15.91 -4.59
CA VAL A 65 3.71 14.54 -4.72
C VAL A 65 2.32 14.51 -4.12
N ASP A 66 1.32 14.14 -4.91
CA ASP A 66 -0.04 14.06 -4.43
C ASP A 66 -0.26 12.84 -3.53
N GLU A 67 -1.23 12.95 -2.62
CA GLU A 67 -1.76 11.78 -1.95
C GLU A 67 -2.38 10.83 -2.98
N GLY A 68 -1.97 9.56 -2.90
CA GLY A 68 -2.42 8.53 -3.80
C GLY A 68 -3.87 8.14 -3.54
N ILE A 69 -4.70 8.14 -4.58
CA ILE A 69 -6.11 7.72 -4.49
C ILE A 69 -6.22 6.18 -4.48
N ASN A 70 -5.27 5.49 -5.13
CA ASN A 70 -5.30 4.04 -5.33
C ASN A 70 -4.27 3.31 -4.47
N LYS A 71 -4.20 3.65 -3.19
CA LYS A 71 -3.29 2.98 -2.25
C LYS A 71 -3.59 1.48 -2.17
N PRO A 72 -2.58 0.63 -1.98
CA PRO A 72 -1.17 0.97 -1.80
C PRO A 72 -0.35 1.09 -3.11
N TYR A 73 0.54 2.07 -3.16
CA TYR A 73 1.54 2.31 -4.20
C TYR A 73 2.86 1.61 -3.87
N ARG A 74 3.52 1.04 -4.89
CA ARG A 74 4.84 0.40 -4.78
C ARG A 74 5.81 0.86 -5.84
N CYS A 75 7.09 0.67 -5.55
CA CYS A 75 8.14 0.68 -6.56
C CYS A 75 8.89 -0.64 -6.53
N THR A 76 9.91 -0.79 -7.38
CA THR A 76 10.74 -2.01 -7.49
C THR A 76 11.35 -2.45 -6.15
N ALA A 77 11.56 -1.52 -5.21
CA ALA A 77 12.12 -1.82 -3.90
C ALA A 77 11.08 -2.30 -2.86
N GLY A 78 9.78 -2.21 -3.15
CA GLY A 78 8.67 -2.60 -2.28
C GLY A 78 7.67 -1.47 -1.98
N PHE A 79 6.92 -1.66 -0.88
CA PHE A 79 5.95 -0.70 -0.35
C PHE A 79 6.59 0.12 0.77
N PHE A 80 6.30 1.42 0.79
CA PHE A 80 6.88 2.36 1.74
C PHE A 80 5.81 3.29 2.30
N LEU A 81 5.97 3.69 3.57
CA LEU A 81 5.21 4.77 4.21
C LEU A 81 6.15 5.88 4.64
N ARG A 82 5.68 7.13 4.57
CA ARG A 82 6.39 8.26 5.16
C ARG A 82 6.17 8.25 6.68
N GLN A 83 7.25 8.22 7.45
CA GLN A 83 7.22 8.37 8.90
C GLN A 83 8.27 9.40 9.32
N GLY A 84 7.80 10.61 9.64
CA GLY A 84 8.68 11.76 9.89
C GLY A 84 9.60 12.05 8.70
N SER A 85 10.91 12.00 8.93
CA SER A 85 11.93 12.21 7.90
C SER A 85 12.20 10.99 7.01
N ASN A 86 11.69 9.80 7.38
CA ASN A 86 12.08 8.53 6.77
C ASN A 86 11.01 7.95 5.84
N SER A 87 11.46 7.22 4.82
CA SER A 87 10.61 6.36 3.99
C SER A 87 10.75 4.93 4.48
N GLN A 88 9.87 4.52 5.40
CA GLN A 88 9.91 3.23 6.06
C GLN A 88 9.38 2.14 5.13
N LYS A 89 10.17 1.10 4.89
CA LYS A 89 9.73 -0.06 4.11
C LYS A 89 8.77 -0.89 4.97
N LEU A 90 7.63 -1.28 4.40
CA LEU A 90 6.68 -2.15 5.06
C LEU A 90 7.14 -3.62 5.00
N SER A 91 6.99 -4.30 6.13
CA SER A 91 7.06 -5.75 6.24
C SER A 91 5.82 -6.41 5.63
N THR A 92 5.86 -7.75 5.51
CA THR A 92 4.75 -8.54 4.99
C THR A 92 3.45 -8.39 5.79
N ASP A 93 3.55 -8.27 7.11
CA ASP A 93 2.37 -8.12 7.96
C ASP A 93 1.80 -6.71 7.89
N GLU A 94 2.68 -5.69 7.89
CA GLU A 94 2.27 -4.29 7.75
C GLU A 94 1.61 -4.01 6.39
N ILE A 95 2.09 -4.62 5.30
CA ILE A 95 1.44 -4.46 4.00
C ILE A 95 0.07 -5.14 3.97
N ARG A 96 -0.10 -6.31 4.59
CA ARG A 96 -1.42 -6.96 4.71
C ARG A 96 -2.39 -6.07 5.47
N ASP A 97 -1.96 -5.50 6.60
CA ASP A 97 -2.75 -4.56 7.37
C ASP A 97 -3.05 -3.29 6.58
N PHE A 98 -2.12 -2.82 5.74
CA PHE A 98 -2.33 -1.66 4.91
C PHE A 98 -3.36 -1.93 3.81
N PHE A 99 -3.29 -3.06 3.09
CA PHE A 99 -4.32 -3.46 2.13
C PHE A 99 -5.71 -3.60 2.78
N ASN A 100 -5.78 -4.11 4.02
CA ASN A 100 -7.02 -4.16 4.80
C ASN A 100 -7.57 -2.75 5.09
N LYS A 101 -6.72 -1.84 5.57
CA LYS A 101 -7.09 -0.45 5.88
C LYS A 101 -7.58 0.31 4.66
N GLU A 102 -6.95 0.10 3.50
CA GLU A 102 -7.34 0.69 2.22
C GLU A 102 -8.57 0.02 1.59
N GLY A 103 -9.21 -0.94 2.28
CA GLY A 103 -10.41 -1.62 1.80
C GLY A 103 -10.17 -2.46 0.54
N LYS A 104 -8.93 -2.92 0.33
CA LYS A 104 -8.51 -3.69 -0.84
C LYS A 104 -8.51 -5.20 -0.63
N ILE A 105 -8.80 -5.67 0.60
CA ILE A 105 -8.96 -7.09 0.90
C ILE A 105 -10.45 -7.45 0.81
N LEU A 106 -10.71 -8.55 0.10
CA LEU A 106 -12.01 -8.97 -0.42
C LEU A 106 -12.94 -9.47 0.68
N PHE A 107 -14.23 -9.17 0.53
CA PHE A 107 -15.31 -9.53 1.47
C PHE A 107 -15.30 -11.00 1.91
N ASP A 108 -14.96 -11.93 1.02
CA ASP A 108 -15.00 -13.37 1.29
C ASP A 108 -13.83 -13.87 2.17
N GLU A 109 -12.75 -13.12 2.28
CA GLU A 109 -11.57 -13.45 3.10
C GLU A 109 -11.56 -12.70 4.44
N ALA A 110 -12.48 -11.75 4.62
CA ALA A 110 -12.64 -11.03 5.86
C ALA A 110 -13.17 -11.96 6.95
N ILE A 111 -12.52 -11.97 8.12
CA ILE A 111 -13.05 -12.69 9.28
C ILE A 111 -14.44 -12.13 9.62
N ASN A 112 -15.48 -12.93 9.43
CA ASN A 112 -16.84 -12.57 9.83
C ASN A 112 -16.98 -12.68 11.37
N LYS A 113 -16.75 -11.57 12.06
CA LYS A 113 -16.83 -11.49 13.54
C LYS A 113 -18.25 -11.70 14.09
N GLU A 114 -19.28 -11.52 13.27
CA GLU A 114 -20.69 -11.71 13.64
C GLU A 114 -21.14 -13.17 13.50
N PHE A 115 -20.36 -14.00 12.80
CA PHE A 115 -20.69 -15.40 12.64
C PHE A 115 -20.57 -16.16 13.97
N SER A 116 -21.62 -16.93 14.31
CA SER A 116 -21.58 -17.86 15.43
C SER A 116 -22.06 -19.25 15.03
N PHE A 117 -21.38 -20.28 15.51
CA PHE A 117 -21.77 -21.66 15.27
C PHE A 117 -23.14 -22.04 15.84
N LYS A 118 -23.67 -21.29 16.80
CA LYS A 118 -24.97 -21.60 17.42
C LYS A 118 -26.14 -21.19 16.52
N ASN A 119 -26.02 -20.05 15.85
CA ASN A 119 -27.14 -19.40 15.16
C ASN A 119 -26.89 -19.18 13.65
N GLY A 120 -25.63 -19.05 13.24
CA GLY A 120 -25.23 -18.83 11.84
C GLY A 120 -24.88 -20.10 11.08
N PHE A 121 -24.81 -21.24 11.77
CA PHE A 121 -24.45 -22.52 11.18
C PHE A 121 -25.68 -23.37 10.85
N ASP A 122 -25.89 -23.63 9.57
CA ASP A 122 -26.97 -24.50 9.09
C ASP A 122 -26.46 -25.94 8.96
N LYS A 123 -26.88 -26.77 9.92
CA LYS A 123 -26.46 -28.16 9.98
C LYS A 123 -26.92 -28.98 8.78
N ALA A 124 -28.12 -28.72 8.28
CA ALA A 124 -28.69 -29.47 7.15
C ALA A 124 -27.93 -29.18 5.85
N LYS A 125 -27.55 -27.91 5.62
CA LYS A 125 -26.70 -27.53 4.49
C LYS A 125 -25.31 -28.17 4.59
N PHE A 126 -24.73 -28.18 5.78
CA PHE A 126 -23.44 -28.82 6.00
C PHE A 126 -23.49 -30.33 5.77
N ASP A 127 -24.52 -31.01 6.26
CA ASP A 127 -24.68 -32.45 6.03
C ASP A 127 -24.91 -32.79 4.55
N THR A 128 -25.69 -31.96 3.86
CA THR A 128 -25.86 -32.05 2.39
C THR A 128 -24.50 -31.92 1.68
N PHE A 129 -23.67 -30.98 2.12
CA PHE A 129 -22.33 -30.80 1.60
C PHE A 129 -21.45 -32.03 1.86
N LEU A 130 -21.40 -32.56 3.09
CA LEU A 130 -20.61 -33.74 3.43
C LEU A 130 -21.02 -34.97 2.61
N GLN A 131 -22.32 -35.17 2.40
CA GLN A 131 -22.84 -36.27 1.60
C GLN A 131 -22.39 -36.15 0.14
N LYS A 132 -22.54 -34.95 -0.46
CA LYS A 132 -22.10 -34.68 -1.83
C LYS A 132 -20.59 -34.80 -1.98
N ALA A 133 -19.84 -34.40 -0.96
CA ALA A 133 -18.38 -34.47 -0.92
C ALA A 133 -17.86 -35.86 -0.53
N THR A 134 -18.74 -36.82 -0.16
CA THR A 134 -18.37 -38.17 0.32
C THR A 134 -17.41 -38.13 1.53
N ILE A 135 -17.58 -37.15 2.42
CA ILE A 135 -16.75 -36.98 3.61
C ILE A 135 -17.36 -37.75 4.78
N SER A 136 -16.60 -38.70 5.32
CA SER A 136 -16.96 -39.46 6.52
C SER A 136 -16.83 -38.62 7.79
N ARG A 137 -17.84 -38.68 8.66
CA ARG A 137 -17.93 -37.87 9.87
C ARG A 137 -17.22 -38.53 11.05
N VAL A 138 -15.88 -38.53 11.00
CA VAL A 138 -15.02 -39.21 12.00
C VAL A 138 -14.59 -38.27 13.14
N ILE A 139 -14.74 -36.96 12.94
CA ILE A 139 -14.37 -35.91 13.89
C ILE A 139 -15.53 -34.90 14.06
N PRO A 140 -15.54 -34.09 15.13
CA PRO A 140 -16.58 -33.08 15.37
C PRO A 140 -16.67 -32.04 14.25
N ASP A 141 -17.88 -31.53 13.98
CA ASP A 141 -18.15 -30.59 12.88
C ASP A 141 -17.26 -29.35 12.87
N LYS A 142 -16.96 -28.81 14.07
CA LYS A 142 -16.08 -27.64 14.22
C LYS A 142 -14.66 -27.92 13.74
N ASP A 143 -14.19 -29.14 13.92
CA ASP A 143 -12.85 -29.56 13.51
C ASP A 143 -12.81 -29.91 12.02
N ILE A 144 -13.95 -30.28 11.42
CA ILE A 144 -14.10 -30.45 9.97
C ILE A 144 -14.07 -29.08 9.24
N LEU A 145 -14.58 -28.03 9.87
CA LEU A 145 -14.72 -26.68 9.29
C LEU A 145 -13.51 -25.77 9.54
N ARG A 146 -12.42 -26.31 10.08
CA ARG A 146 -11.23 -25.56 10.47
C ARG A 146 -10.14 -25.60 9.41
#